data_AF-A0A0F9B3U0-F1
#
_entry.id   AF-A0A0F9B3U0-F1
#
_cell.length_a   1.000
_cell.length_b   1.000
_cell.length_c   1.000
_cell.angle_alpha   90.00
_cell.angle_beta   90.00
_cell.angle_gamma   90.00
#
_symmetry.space_group_name_H-M   'P 1'
#
loop_
_entity.id
_entity.type
_entity.pdbx_description
1 polymer ?
#
loop_
_entity_poly.entity_id
_entity_poly.type
_entity_poly.pdbx_seq_one_letter_code
_entity_poly.pdbx_strand_id
1 'polypeptide(L)' 'MEEFEDIEDFEAKETAHKLPIGWVIVYVGLILWGIYYFAAYSPSISGWTQEKAYQESLER' A
#
# COMPACT_ATOMS: atom_id res chain seq x y z
N MET A 1 -31.97 -23.28 11.27
CA MET A 1 -31.50 -23.48 9.89
C MET A 1 -32.08 -22.45 8.93
N GLU A 2 -33.25 -21.86 9.19
CA GLU A 2 -33.83 -20.76 8.39
C GLU A 2 -33.11 -19.40 8.56
N GLU A 3 -32.44 -19.15 9.69
CA GLU A 3 -31.81 -17.85 9.99
C GLU A 3 -30.55 -17.53 9.13
N PHE A 4 -29.95 -18.55 8.50
CA PHE A 4 -28.79 -18.36 7.61
C PHE A 4 -29.19 -18.02 6.16
N GLU A 5 -30.44 -18.32 5.77
CA GLU A 5 -30.94 -18.12 4.40
C GLU A 5 -31.26 -16.64 4.13
N ASP A 6 -31.72 -15.91 5.15
CA ASP A 6 -32.03 -14.47 5.09
C ASP A 6 -30.77 -13.61 4.86
N ILE A 7 -29.62 -14.02 5.39
CA ILE A 7 -28.36 -13.26 5.33
C ILE A 7 -27.78 -13.22 3.89
N GLU A 8 -27.95 -14.28 3.09
CA GLU A 8 -27.45 -14.34 1.71
C GLU A 8 -28.21 -13.43 0.74
N ASP A 9 -29.46 -13.08 1.05
CA ASP A 9 -30.27 -12.15 0.25
C ASP A 9 -29.94 -10.67 0.50
N PHE A 10 -29.27 -10.35 1.62
CA PHE A 10 -28.73 -9.02 1.90
C PHE A 10 -27.37 -8.75 1.24
N GLU A 11 -26.69 -9.79 0.73
CA GLU A 11 -25.39 -9.62 0.10
C GLU A 11 -25.52 -9.06 -1.32
N ALA A 12 -24.82 -7.96 -1.61
CA ALA A 12 -24.72 -7.42 -2.97
C ALA A 12 -23.85 -8.36 -3.84
N LYS A 13 -24.48 -9.40 -4.41
CA LYS A 13 -23.84 -10.45 -5.22
C LYS A 13 -22.94 -9.92 -6.34
N GLU A 14 -23.25 -8.74 -6.90
CA GLU A 14 -22.43 -8.10 -7.94
C GLU A 14 -21.06 -7.60 -7.46
N THR A 15 -20.94 -7.21 -6.19
CA THR A 15 -19.72 -6.68 -5.59
C THR A 15 -19.00 -7.67 -4.68
N ALA A 16 -19.63 -8.81 -4.36
CA ALA A 16 -19.08 -9.84 -3.48
C ALA A 16 -17.71 -10.38 -3.94
N HIS A 17 -17.43 -10.35 -5.23
CA HIS A 17 -16.17 -10.87 -5.81
C HIS A 17 -15.30 -9.82 -6.51
N LYS A 18 -15.65 -8.52 -6.43
CA LYS A 18 -14.92 -7.45 -7.10
C LYS A 18 -14.26 -6.54 -6.09
N LEU A 19 -12.93 -6.44 -6.14
CA LEU A 19 -12.22 -5.44 -5.36
C LEU A 19 -12.62 -4.04 -5.83
N PRO A 20 -12.93 -3.10 -4.91
CA PRO A 20 -13.19 -1.72 -5.29
C PRO A 20 -11.98 -1.13 -6.03
N ILE A 21 -12.24 -0.44 -7.14
CA ILE A 21 -11.16 0.11 -7.99
C ILE A 21 -10.22 1.05 -7.21
N GLY A 22 -10.76 1.81 -6.24
CA GLY A 22 -9.95 2.65 -5.36
C GLY A 22 -8.95 1.85 -4.52
N TRP A 23 -9.35 0.68 -4.02
CA TRP A 23 -8.46 -0.23 -3.29
C TRP A 23 -7.34 -0.77 -4.18
N VAL A 24 -7.67 -1.13 -5.42
CA VAL A 24 -6.68 -1.59 -6.39
C VAL A 24 -5.66 -0.50 -6.70
N ILE A 25 -6.12 0.75 -6.89
CA ILE A 25 -5.24 1.90 -7.15
C ILE A 25 -4.31 2.14 -5.96
N VAL A 26 -4.83 2.14 -4.73
CA VAL A 26 -4.00 2.30 -3.52
C VAL A 26 -2.99 1.17 -3.40
N TYR A 27 -3.41 -0.07 -3.62
CA TYR A 27 -2.53 -1.24 -3.56
C TYR A 27 -1.36 -1.15 -4.55
N VAL A 28 -1.64 -0.83 -5.82
CA VAL A 28 -0.61 -0.63 -6.84
C VAL A 28 0.27 0.59 -6.49
N GLY A 29 -0.34 1.66 -6.02
CA GLY A 29 0.37 2.86 -5.57
C GLY A 29 1.38 2.55 -4.46
N LEU A 30 1.00 1.75 -3.46
CA LEU A 30 1.88 1.32 -2.37
C LEU A 30 3.02 0.44 -2.87
N ILE A 31 2.79 -0.43 -3.85
CA ILE A 31 3.84 -1.24 -4.47
C ILE A 31 4.86 -0.33 -5.17
N LEU A 32 4.39 0.56 -6.04
CA LEU A 32 5.26 1.49 -6.76
C LEU A 32 6.02 2.41 -5.80
N TRP A 33 5.35 2.90 -4.77
CA TRP A 33 5.95 3.71 -3.72
C TRP A 33 7.01 2.93 -2.94
N GLY A 34 6.75 1.66 -2.60
CA GLY A 34 7.71 0.79 -1.91
C GLY A 34 8.96 0.53 -2.76
N ILE A 35 8.80 0.28 -4.06
CA ILE A 35 9.92 0.15 -5.00
C ILE A 35 10.73 1.45 -5.06
N TYR A 36 10.05 2.59 -5.21
CA TYR A 36 10.69 3.89 -5.21
C TYR A 36 11.46 4.15 -3.90
N TYR A 37 10.84 3.90 -2.76
CA TYR A 37 11.44 4.09 -1.45
C TYR A 37 12.68 3.22 -1.28
N PHE A 38 12.59 1.94 -1.66
CA PHE A 38 13.73 1.03 -1.62
C PHE A 38 14.88 1.51 -2.51
N ALA A 39 14.59 1.96 -3.74
CA ALA A 39 15.62 2.48 -4.63
C ALA A 39 16.23 3.80 -4.10
N ALA A 40 15.42 4.69 -3.54
CA ALA A 40 15.85 6.01 -3.07
C ALA A 40 16.61 5.98 -1.75
N TYR A 41 16.28 5.06 -0.84
CA TYR A 41 16.81 5.01 0.52
C TYR A 41 17.67 3.76 0.80
N SER A 42 18.04 3.01 -0.23
CA SER A 42 19.02 1.91 -0.10
C SER A 42 20.44 2.41 -0.41
N PRO A 43 21.41 2.26 0.51
CA PRO A 43 22.79 2.73 0.32
C PRO A 43 23.48 2.19 -0.94
N SER A 44 23.19 0.94 -1.32
CA SER A 44 23.79 0.30 -2.49
C SER A 44 23.22 0.81 -3.82
N ILE A 45 22.07 1.47 -3.80
CA ILE A 45 21.37 1.93 -5.02
C ILE A 45 21.55 3.43 -5.19
N SER A 46 21.18 4.23 -4.18
CA SER A 46 21.18 5.70 -4.26
C SER A 46 22.37 6.37 -3.60
N GLY A 47 23.20 5.62 -2.86
CA GLY A 47 24.22 6.19 -1.98
C GLY A 47 23.65 6.93 -0.77
N TRP A 48 22.34 6.85 -0.53
CA TRP A 48 21.72 7.43 0.65
C TRP A 48 22.18 6.70 1.92
N THR A 49 22.53 7.45 2.97
CA THR A 49 22.85 6.89 4.28
C THR A 49 22.20 7.73 5.38
N GLN A 50 21.85 7.08 6.48
CA GLN A 50 21.27 7.75 7.63
C GLN A 50 22.25 8.75 8.27
N GLU A 51 23.54 8.42 8.33
CA GLU A 51 24.57 9.30 8.88
C GLU A 51 24.67 10.60 8.08
N LYS A 52 24.76 10.52 6.75
CA LYS A 52 24.82 11.69 5.88
C LYS A 52 23.56 12.56 6.02
N ALA A 53 22.39 11.94 6.02
CA ALA A 53 21.13 12.65 6.20
C ALA A 53 21.04 13.36 7.57
N TYR A 54 21.60 12.75 8.61
CA TYR A 54 21.67 13.36 9.94
C TYR A 54 22.62 14.57 9.94
N GLN A 55 23.82 14.45 9.39
CA GLN A 55 24.77 15.57 9.32
C GLN A 55 24.21 16.76 8.53
N GLU A 56 23.61 16.51 7.35
CA GLU A 56 22.96 17.55 6.55
C GLU A 56 21.81 18.25 7.31
N SER A 57 21.14 17.56 8.23
CA SER A 57 20.08 18.14 9.05
C SER A 57 20.58 19.08 10.16
N LEU A 58 21.84 18.91 10.59
CA LEU A 58 22.49 19.78 11.59
C LEU A 58 23.08 21.06 10.95
N GLU A 59 23.35 21.01 9.65
CA GLU A 59 23.90 22.13 8.87
C GLU A 59 22.82 23.09 8.33
N ARG A 60 21.53 22.73 8.49
CA ARG A 60 20.36 23.56 8.16
C ARG A 60 19.91 24.43 9.33
#